data_AF-A0A6H1ZH86-F1
#
_entry.id   AF-A0A6H1ZH86-F1
#
_cell.length_a   1.000
_cell.length_b   1.000
_cell.length_c   1.000
_cell.angle_alpha   90.00
_cell.angle_beta   90.00
_cell.angle_gamma   90.00
#
_symmetry.space_group_name_H-M   'P 1'
#
loop_
_entity.id
_entity.type
_entity.pdbx_description
1 polymer ?
#
loop_
_entity_poly.entity_id
_entity_poly.type
_entity_poly.pdbx_seq_one_letter_code
_entity_poly.pdbx_strand_id
1 'polypeptide(L)'
;MSYSDLRRVQSPEFCMGKWPLNGHALDVSGHGNHGTASDVTYTDGPHGRQVGVFNGTTGYVTVGDAASLDFGTGSFSVAAWVRASDLTDVAGSILSKYDTANKRGWGLDVGPVGVEGNTRRAQFYLNNGTSAALWTEVAPKLG
;
A
#
# COMPACT_ATOMS: atom_id res chain seq x y z
N MET A 1 10.88 -13.41 18.66
CA MET A 1 11.23 -13.07 17.27
C MET A 1 12.74 -12.97 17.16
N SER A 2 13.35 -13.74 16.28
CA SER A 2 14.81 -13.83 16.15
C SER A 2 15.37 -12.65 15.32
N TYR A 3 16.59 -12.23 15.62
CA TYR A 3 17.35 -11.22 14.87
C TYR A 3 17.46 -11.52 13.36
N SER A 4 17.33 -12.79 12.96
CA SER A 4 17.30 -13.24 11.55
C SER A 4 16.02 -12.86 10.79
N ASP A 5 14.87 -12.83 11.46
CA ASP A 5 13.59 -12.48 10.81
C ASP A 5 13.49 -10.98 10.52
N LEU A 6 14.10 -10.16 11.37
CA LEU A 6 14.15 -8.70 11.17
C LEU A 6 14.99 -8.29 9.96
N ARG A 7 16.02 -9.07 9.59
CA ARG A 7 16.82 -8.81 8.37
C ARG A 7 16.07 -9.19 7.10
N ARG A 8 15.20 -10.19 7.12
CA ARG A 8 14.47 -10.64 5.91
C ARG A 8 13.37 -9.68 5.49
N VAL A 9 12.74 -8.99 6.44
CA VAL A 9 11.72 -7.96 6.19
C VAL A 9 12.35 -6.61 5.77
N GLN A 10 13.64 -6.41 6.06
CA GLN A 10 14.37 -5.16 5.81
C GLN A 10 15.49 -5.32 4.77
N SER A 11 15.70 -6.51 4.19
CA SER A 11 16.80 -6.69 3.23
C SER A 11 16.43 -6.00 1.91
N PRO A 12 17.27 -5.07 1.43
CA PRO A 12 16.98 -4.29 0.22
C PRO A 12 16.91 -5.14 -1.06
N GLU A 13 17.27 -6.42 -1.00
CA GLU A 13 17.28 -7.31 -2.18
C GLU A 13 15.88 -7.79 -2.62
N PHE A 14 14.86 -7.73 -1.75
CA PHE A 14 13.48 -8.14 -2.07
C PHE A 14 12.44 -7.03 -1.93
N CYS A 15 12.83 -5.86 -1.42
CA CYS A 15 11.93 -4.74 -1.23
C CYS A 15 11.93 -3.87 -2.49
N MET A 16 10.88 -3.97 -3.31
CA MET A 16 10.80 -3.21 -4.57
C MET A 16 10.46 -1.72 -4.38
N GLY A 17 10.07 -1.32 -3.16
CA GLY A 17 9.76 0.07 -2.83
C GLY A 17 9.57 0.25 -1.34
N LYS A 18 10.20 1.28 -0.78
CA LYS A 18 10.08 1.64 0.64
C LYS A 18 10.04 3.15 0.79
N TRP A 19 8.90 3.66 1.24
CA TRP A 19 8.68 5.09 1.49
C TRP A 19 8.49 5.32 2.98
N PRO A 20 9.54 5.74 3.74
CA PRO A 20 9.43 5.94 5.18
C PRO A 20 8.57 7.14 5.56
N LEU A 21 8.32 8.06 4.61
CA LEU A 21 7.62 9.33 4.83
C LEU A 21 8.23 10.17 5.97
N ASN A 22 9.56 10.10 6.10
CA ASN A 22 10.33 10.81 7.11
C ASN A 22 10.84 12.14 6.54
N GLY A 23 9.96 13.12 6.42
CA GLY A 23 10.28 14.44 5.86
C GLY A 23 10.30 14.52 4.33
N HIS A 24 10.15 13.38 3.64
CA HIS A 24 10.13 13.28 2.19
C HIS A 24 9.43 12.01 1.71
N ALA A 25 9.08 11.97 0.42
CA ALA A 25 8.49 10.82 -0.26
C ALA A 25 9.50 10.01 -1.10
N LEU A 26 10.81 10.12 -0.83
CA LEU A 26 11.82 9.33 -1.52
C LEU A 26 11.75 7.83 -1.15
N ASP A 27 11.92 7.00 -2.16
CA ASP A 27 12.14 5.57 -2.04
C ASP A 27 13.56 5.27 -1.53
N VAL A 28 13.66 4.51 -0.44
CA VAL A 28 14.93 4.11 0.19
C VAL A 28 15.27 2.64 -0.04
N SER A 29 14.52 1.94 -0.90
CA SER A 29 14.80 0.54 -1.25
C SER A 29 16.04 0.38 -2.13
N GLY A 30 16.37 1.40 -2.91
CA GLY A 30 17.44 1.38 -3.92
C GLY A 30 16.96 1.20 -5.36
N HIS A 31 15.64 1.04 -5.58
CA HIS A 31 15.07 0.88 -6.92
C HIS A 31 14.71 2.20 -7.62
N GLY A 32 14.86 3.34 -6.94
CA GLY A 32 14.64 4.65 -7.54
C GLY A 32 13.17 4.98 -7.76
N ASN A 33 12.25 4.27 -7.10
CA ASN A 33 10.80 4.48 -7.21
C ASN A 33 10.35 5.68 -6.37
N HIS A 34 11.03 6.82 -6.50
CA HIS A 34 10.78 7.99 -5.68
C HIS A 34 9.35 8.51 -5.87
N GLY A 35 8.71 8.82 -4.75
CA GLY A 35 7.40 9.45 -4.73
C GLY A 35 7.48 10.97 -4.83
N THR A 36 6.43 11.57 -5.36
CA THR A 36 6.18 13.01 -5.36
C THR A 36 5.01 13.27 -4.43
N ALA A 37 5.24 14.04 -3.37
CA ALA A 37 4.19 14.41 -2.42
C ALA A 37 3.42 15.65 -2.90
N SER A 38 2.10 15.60 -2.78
CA SER A 38 1.17 16.72 -3.00
C SER A 38 0.37 16.92 -1.72
N ASP A 39 0.36 18.14 -1.17
CA ASP A 39 -0.37 18.51 0.06
C ASP A 39 -0.13 17.57 1.26
N VAL A 40 1.06 16.96 1.34
CA VAL A 40 1.51 16.18 2.50
C VAL A 40 2.32 17.08 3.40
N THR A 41 1.99 17.10 4.69
CA THR A 41 2.83 17.73 5.71
C THR A 41 3.62 16.67 6.46
N TYR A 42 4.79 17.04 6.99
CA TYR A 42 5.61 16.13 7.79
C TYR A 42 5.71 16.67 9.20
N THR A 43 5.40 15.82 10.18
CA THR A 43 5.43 16.17 11.61
C THR A 43 6.22 15.15 12.38
N ASP A 44 6.63 15.51 13.60
CA ASP A 44 7.29 14.58 14.50
C ASP A 44 6.42 13.34 14.77
N GLY A 45 7.06 12.19 14.69
CA GLY A 45 6.46 10.88 14.91
C GLY A 45 7.29 10.03 15.85
N PRO A 46 6.94 8.75 15.99
CA PRO A 46 7.60 7.85 16.92
C PRO A 46 9.11 7.70 16.66
N HIS A 47 9.88 7.48 17.73
CA HIS A 47 11.32 7.18 17.67
C HIS A 47 12.18 8.26 16.99
N GLY A 48 11.78 9.54 17.10
CA GLY A 48 12.54 10.66 16.55
C GLY A 48 12.53 10.72 15.02
N ARG A 49 11.57 10.04 14.38
CA ARG A 49 11.33 10.12 12.93
C ARG A 49 10.11 10.97 12.67
N GLN A 50 10.11 11.68 11.55
CA GLN A 50 8.93 12.34 11.03
C GLN A 50 7.99 11.32 10.37
N VAL A 51 6.73 11.70 10.25
CA VAL A 51 5.67 10.95 9.55
C VAL A 51 4.95 11.86 8.58
N GLY A 52 4.50 11.30 7.46
CA GLY A 52 3.61 11.99 6.53
C GLY A 52 2.20 12.08 7.11
N VAL A 53 1.66 13.30 7.14
CA VAL A 53 0.28 13.59 7.53
C VAL A 53 -0.51 13.96 6.29
N PHE A 54 -1.56 13.20 6.04
CA PHE A 54 -2.46 13.33 4.90
C PHE A 54 -3.77 13.97 5.37
N ASN A 55 -4.28 14.94 4.62
CA ASN A 55 -5.47 15.72 4.98
C ASN A 55 -6.81 15.02 4.65
N GLY A 56 -6.75 13.83 4.03
CA GLY A 56 -7.92 13.04 3.64
C GLY A 56 -8.62 13.51 2.36
N THR A 57 -8.13 14.55 1.69
CA THR A 57 -8.76 15.11 0.48
C THR A 57 -7.77 15.27 -0.68
N THR A 58 -6.79 16.16 -0.54
CA THR A 58 -5.80 16.49 -1.59
C THR A 58 -4.40 15.99 -1.27
N GLY A 59 -4.17 15.53 -0.04
CA GLY A 59 -2.91 14.97 0.41
C GLY A 59 -2.68 13.58 -0.16
N TYR A 60 -1.68 13.40 -1.02
CA TYR A 60 -1.29 12.10 -1.54
C TYR A 60 0.19 12.08 -1.98
N VAL A 61 0.72 10.87 -2.18
CA VAL A 61 2.02 10.65 -2.81
C VAL A 61 1.80 9.85 -4.09
N THR A 62 2.27 10.36 -5.22
CA THR A 62 2.32 9.61 -6.47
C THR A 62 3.70 9.02 -6.68
N VAL A 63 3.75 7.79 -7.17
CA VAL A 63 4.98 7.16 -7.64
C VAL A 63 4.81 6.96 -9.14
N GLY A 64 5.82 7.34 -9.93
CA GLY A 64 5.80 7.11 -11.37
C GLY A 64 5.68 5.63 -11.68
N ASP A 65 4.96 5.30 -12.76
CA ASP A 65 4.87 3.90 -13.18
C ASP A 65 6.27 3.36 -13.53
N ALA A 66 6.56 2.15 -13.05
CA ALA A 66 7.88 1.56 -13.14
C ALA A 66 7.78 0.03 -13.19
N ALA A 67 8.57 -0.58 -14.08
CA ALA A 67 8.59 -2.03 -14.27
C ALA A 67 8.95 -2.81 -12.99
N SER A 68 9.74 -2.23 -12.08
CA SER A 68 10.05 -2.85 -10.78
C SER A 68 8.85 -2.99 -9.85
N LEU A 69 7.76 -2.26 -10.11
CA LEU A 69 6.51 -2.31 -9.36
C LEU A 69 5.43 -3.12 -10.08
N ASP A 70 5.75 -3.69 -11.26
CA ASP A 70 4.87 -4.57 -12.02
C ASP A 70 5.09 -6.02 -11.60
N PHE A 71 4.42 -6.43 -10.52
CA PHE A 71 4.57 -7.77 -9.96
C PHE A 71 4.00 -8.90 -10.84
N GLY A 72 3.20 -8.56 -11.85
CA GLY A 72 2.64 -9.52 -12.80
C GLY A 72 1.85 -10.65 -12.11
N THR A 73 2.22 -11.89 -12.41
CA THR A 73 1.67 -13.10 -11.76
C THR A 73 2.52 -13.59 -10.59
N GLY A 74 3.58 -12.87 -10.24
CA GLY A 74 4.47 -13.20 -9.13
C GLY A 74 3.82 -12.97 -7.77
N SER A 75 4.28 -13.70 -6.76
CA SER A 75 3.91 -13.44 -5.38
C SER A 75 4.55 -12.14 -4.88
N PHE A 76 3.79 -11.34 -4.13
CA PHE A 76 4.29 -10.13 -3.50
C PHE A 76 3.67 -9.94 -2.13
N SER A 77 4.20 -8.98 -1.38
CA SER A 77 3.67 -8.56 -0.09
C SER A 77 3.75 -7.05 0.02
N VAL A 78 2.79 -6.47 0.73
CA VAL A 78 2.73 -5.03 1.01
C VAL A 78 2.49 -4.82 2.49
N ALA A 79 3.08 -3.76 3.04
CA ALA A 79 2.94 -3.41 4.43
C ALA A 79 2.96 -1.89 4.60
N ALA A 80 2.13 -1.39 5.51
CA ALA A 80 2.06 0.02 5.85
C ALA A 80 1.81 0.19 7.35
N TRP A 81 2.36 1.27 7.90
CA TRP A 81 2.01 1.76 9.24
C TRP A 81 1.09 2.96 9.07
N VAL A 82 -0.14 2.84 9.57
CA VAL A 82 -1.17 3.88 9.40
C VAL A 82 -1.79 4.18 10.76
N ARG A 83 -2.01 5.47 11.02
CA ARG A 83 -2.80 5.94 12.15
C ARG A 83 -3.89 6.87 11.62
N ALA A 84 -5.14 6.46 11.75
CA ALA A 84 -6.27 7.34 11.49
C ALA A 84 -6.61 8.11 12.77
N SER A 85 -6.65 9.45 12.68
CA SER A 85 -6.97 10.34 13.82
C SER A 85 -8.46 10.68 13.92
N ASP A 86 -9.20 10.55 12.82
CA ASP A 86 -10.64 10.73 12.76
C ASP A 86 -11.22 9.81 11.68
N LEU A 87 -12.12 8.91 12.05
CA LEU A 87 -12.79 7.96 11.14
C LEU A 87 -14.29 8.28 11.04
N THR A 88 -14.66 9.56 11.12
CA THR A 88 -16.04 10.02 10.88
C THR A 88 -16.56 9.63 9.50
N ASP A 89 -15.67 9.42 8.52
CA ASP A 89 -15.97 8.92 7.18
C ASP A 89 -14.96 7.83 6.73
N VAL A 90 -15.14 7.32 5.51
CA VAL A 90 -14.28 6.32 4.86
C VAL A 90 -12.86 6.87 4.71
N ALA A 91 -11.87 6.20 5.31
CA ALA A 91 -10.46 6.59 5.20
C ALA A 91 -9.90 6.43 3.77
N GLY A 92 -10.46 5.50 2.99
CA GLY A 92 -10.12 5.31 1.59
C GLY A 92 -8.86 4.49 1.39
N SER A 93 -8.12 4.79 0.32
CA SER A 93 -6.94 4.02 -0.06
C SER A 93 -5.72 4.42 0.76
N ILE A 94 -5.01 3.42 1.29
CA ILE A 94 -3.68 3.62 1.91
C ILE A 94 -2.61 3.57 0.83
N LEU A 95 -2.71 2.58 -0.06
CA LEU A 95 -1.79 2.37 -1.18
C LEU A 95 -2.53 1.64 -2.29
N SER A 96 -2.42 2.14 -3.52
CA SER A 96 -2.98 1.45 -4.69
C SER A 96 -2.03 1.54 -5.88
N LYS A 97 -2.02 0.45 -6.66
CA LYS A 97 -1.50 0.44 -8.04
C LYS A 97 -2.62 -0.15 -8.88
N TYR A 98 -3.40 0.75 -9.49
CA TYR A 98 -4.62 0.37 -10.20
C TYR A 98 -4.78 1.16 -11.49
N ASP A 99 -4.91 0.42 -12.59
CA ASP A 99 -5.30 0.94 -13.90
C ASP A 99 -6.83 0.94 -13.99
N THR A 100 -7.41 2.13 -13.93
CA THR A 100 -8.86 2.34 -14.00
C THR A 100 -9.45 2.04 -15.37
N ALA A 101 -8.68 2.21 -16.46
CA ALA A 101 -9.14 1.99 -17.82
C ALA A 101 -9.35 0.49 -18.09
N ASN A 102 -8.37 -0.32 -17.68
CA ASN A 102 -8.44 -1.78 -17.84
C ASN A 102 -9.01 -2.51 -16.62
N LYS A 103 -9.28 -1.79 -15.52
CA LYS A 103 -9.76 -2.33 -14.23
C LYS A 103 -8.83 -3.40 -13.67
N ARG A 104 -7.52 -3.14 -13.71
CA ARG A 104 -6.46 -4.07 -13.32
C ARG A 104 -5.60 -3.49 -12.22
N GLY A 105 -5.19 -4.31 -11.28
CA GLY A 105 -4.24 -3.91 -10.24
C GLY A 105 -4.64 -4.39 -8.85
N TRP A 106 -4.12 -3.72 -7.84
CA TRP A 106 -4.32 -4.08 -6.44
C TRP A 106 -4.32 -2.83 -5.54
N GLY A 107 -4.85 -2.99 -4.34
CA GLY A 107 -4.79 -1.93 -3.33
C GLY A 107 -4.98 -2.46 -1.91
N LEU A 108 -4.50 -1.65 -0.98
CA LEU A 108 -4.66 -1.78 0.47
C LEU A 108 -5.45 -0.57 0.95
N ASP A 109 -6.65 -0.81 1.48
CA ASP A 109 -7.60 0.25 1.80
C ASP A 109 -8.16 0.08 3.22
N VAL A 110 -8.68 1.18 3.79
CA VAL A 110 -9.57 1.16 4.95
C VAL A 110 -10.89 1.79 4.55
N GLY A 111 -11.92 0.96 4.40
CA GLY A 111 -13.21 1.41 3.90
C GLY A 111 -14.24 0.30 3.82
N PRO A 112 -15.45 0.61 3.31
CA PRO A 112 -16.56 -0.33 3.28
C PRO A 112 -16.29 -1.53 2.37
N VAL A 113 -16.80 -2.71 2.74
CA VAL A 113 -16.84 -3.88 1.84
C VAL A 113 -18.24 -3.96 1.22
N GLY A 114 -18.32 -3.99 -0.12
CA GLY A 114 -19.60 -4.20 -0.82
C GLY A 114 -20.62 -3.06 -0.61
N VAL A 115 -21.87 -3.41 -0.34
CA VAL A 115 -22.98 -2.44 -0.15
C VAL A 115 -23.18 -2.02 1.32
N GLU A 116 -22.32 -2.49 2.23
CA GLU A 116 -22.42 -2.17 3.65
C GLU A 116 -21.78 -0.81 3.92
N GLY A 117 -22.60 0.17 4.32
CA GLY A 117 -22.13 1.52 4.66
C GLY A 117 -21.05 1.52 5.74
N ASN A 118 -20.03 2.37 5.54
CA ASN A 118 -18.97 2.78 6.47
C ASN A 118 -18.41 1.68 7.41
N THR A 119 -18.16 0.48 6.90
CA THR A 119 -17.42 -0.52 7.68
C THR A 119 -15.93 -0.18 7.63
N ARG A 120 -15.34 0.20 8.76
CA ARG A 120 -13.93 0.64 8.89
C ARG A 120 -12.95 -0.54 8.89
N ARG A 121 -13.01 -1.38 7.85
CA ARG A 121 -12.22 -2.61 7.75
C ARG A 121 -11.00 -2.38 6.87
N ALA A 122 -9.86 -2.91 7.31
CA ALA A 122 -8.70 -3.05 6.45
C ALA A 122 -8.98 -4.12 5.39
N GLN A 123 -8.69 -3.82 4.14
CA GLN A 123 -8.97 -4.69 3.01
C GLN A 123 -7.79 -4.72 2.04
N PHE A 124 -7.62 -5.86 1.38
CA PHE A 124 -6.70 -6.03 0.28
C PHE A 124 -7.46 -6.63 -0.90
N TYR A 125 -7.30 -6.03 -2.08
CA TYR A 125 -7.93 -6.50 -3.31
C TYR A 125 -6.92 -6.68 -4.44
N LEU A 126 -7.22 -7.60 -5.35
CA LEU A 126 -6.60 -7.70 -6.67
C LEU A 126 -7.68 -7.83 -7.74
N ASN A 127 -7.43 -7.24 -8.90
CA ASN A 127 -8.32 -7.30 -10.05
C ASN A 127 -7.50 -7.51 -11.34
N ASN A 128 -7.99 -8.37 -12.23
CA ASN A 128 -7.37 -8.63 -13.54
C ASN A 128 -8.22 -8.12 -14.72
N GLY A 129 -9.28 -7.34 -14.44
CA GLY A 129 -10.09 -6.67 -15.46
C GLY A 129 -10.91 -7.61 -16.35
N THR A 130 -10.98 -8.90 -16.01
CA THR A 130 -11.75 -9.91 -16.75
C THR A 130 -12.96 -10.35 -15.92
N SER A 131 -14.12 -10.46 -16.57
CA SER A 131 -15.36 -10.92 -15.95
C SER A 131 -15.49 -12.45 -15.90
N ALA A 132 -14.49 -13.19 -16.38
CA ALA A 132 -14.53 -14.66 -16.39
C ALA A 132 -13.13 -15.29 -16.47
N ALA A 133 -12.77 -16.01 -15.42
CA ALA A 133 -12.19 -17.36 -15.48
C ALA A 133 -12.54 -18.01 -14.14
N LEU A 134 -12.99 -19.27 -14.14
CA LEU A 134 -13.35 -20.01 -12.94
C LEU A 134 -12.25 -19.83 -11.88
N TRP A 135 -12.59 -19.22 -10.74
CA TRP A 135 -11.68 -19.15 -9.59
C TRP A 135 -11.25 -20.57 -9.26
N THR A 136 -10.00 -20.89 -9.57
CA THR A 136 -9.41 -22.17 -9.16
C THR A 136 -8.78 -21.90 -7.80
N GLU A 137 -9.43 -22.34 -6.73
CA GLU A 137 -8.81 -22.35 -5.40
C GLU A 137 -7.60 -23.29 -5.45
N VAL A 138 -6.40 -22.72 -5.46
CA VAL A 138 -5.13 -23.49 -5.52
C VAL A 138 -4.54 -23.70 -4.12
N ALA A 139 -5.08 -23.03 -3.10
CA ALA A 139 -4.64 -23.18 -1.72
C ALA A 139 -5.36 -24.38 -1.08
N PRO A 140 -4.65 -25.31 -0.41
CA PRO A 140 -5.31 -26.30 0.41
C PRO A 140 -6.03 -25.60 1.56
N LYS A 141 -7.29 -25.98 1.82
CA LYS A 141 -7.98 -25.59 3.06
C LYS A 141 -7.10 -25.98 4.24
N LEU A 142 -6.70 -24.99 5.03
CA LEU A 142 -6.13 -25.24 6.34
C LEU A 142 -7.28 -25.72 7.24
N GLY A 143 -7.16 -26.97 7.70
CA GLY A 143 -8.11 -27.61 8.62
C GLY A 143 -7.98 -27.12 10.04
#